data_AF-A0A8U0SDL7-F1
#
_entry.id   AF-A0A8U0SDL7-F1
#
_cell.length_a   1.000
_cell.length_b   1.000
_cell.length_c   1.000
_cell.angle_alpha   90.00
_cell.angle_beta   90.00
_cell.angle_gamma   90.00
#
_symmetry.space_group_name_H-M   'P 1'
#
loop_
_entity.id
_entity.type
_entity.pdbx_description
1 polymer ?
#
loop_
_entity_poly.entity_id
_entity_poly.type
_entity_poly.pdbx_seq_one_letter_code
_entity_poly.pdbx_strand_id
1 'polypeptide(L)'
;MQGANSEQPFKRPRCDGSPRTPPNNRSAAAERSPGPELLPDPQFWGPEQVCCFLERSGFRDPRLLDRFRENKITGLTLLHLNESDLESLGISALGDRKKLHNYIQQLSGIYGDSMKVINDPIHGHIELHPLLIRIIDTPQFQRLRYIKQLGGSYYIFPGASHNRFEHSLGVGYLAGCLVRALREKQPELQISERDVLCVQIAGLCHDLGHGPFSHMFDGRFIPLARPDVKWTHEQGSLMMFEHLVNSNGLKAVMKYYGLVPEEDICFIKELIAGPLESPIKHSLWPYKGRPKEKSFLYEIVANKRTGIDVDKWDYFARDCHHLGIQNNFDYKRFIKFARVCEVENGKCICPRDKEVGNLYDMFHTRNSLHRRAYQHKIGNIIDTMITNAFLKADPYIEITGAEGKKYHISTAIDDMEAFTKLTDNIFLEILYSSDPKLDEAREILKKIEYRHLYKFVGETKPQGKIKIKREDYKDLPKEIADAKPDILPEFELKAEDLIVD
;
A
#
# COMPACT_ATOMS: atom_id res chain seq x y z
N MET A 1 56.99 22.15 42.45
CA MET A 1 55.81 21.26 42.59
C MET A 1 54.85 21.60 41.46
N GLN A 2 55.11 21.04 40.28
CA GLN A 2 54.36 19.92 39.68
C GLN A 2 52.97 20.33 39.18
N GLY A 3 52.89 20.71 37.90
CA GLY A 3 51.66 20.74 37.12
C GLY A 3 51.39 19.35 36.53
N ALA A 4 50.19 18.82 36.75
CA ALA A 4 49.75 17.54 36.23
C ALA A 4 49.13 17.73 34.84
N ASN A 5 49.73 17.09 33.84
CA ASN A 5 49.20 16.95 32.48
C ASN A 5 48.19 15.80 32.40
N SER A 6 47.18 16.01 31.56
CA SER A 6 46.11 15.07 31.19
C SER A 6 46.63 13.84 30.45
N GLU A 7 46.23 12.64 30.88
CA GLU A 7 46.44 11.37 30.17
C GLU A 7 45.37 11.18 29.06
N GLN A 8 45.83 10.89 27.83
CA GLN A 8 45.03 10.34 26.74
C GLN A 8 45.13 8.79 26.75
N PRO A 9 44.05 8.04 26.48
CA PRO A 9 44.12 6.59 26.40
C PRO A 9 44.63 6.08 25.03
N PHE A 10 45.39 4.97 25.09
CA PHE A 10 46.10 4.29 24.02
C PHE A 10 45.20 3.79 22.85
N LYS A 11 45.64 4.05 21.62
CA LYS A 11 45.09 3.47 20.37
C LYS A 11 45.45 1.97 20.27
N ARG A 12 44.46 1.12 19.97
CA ARG A 12 44.66 -0.31 19.63
C ARG A 12 45.28 -0.46 18.22
N PRO A 13 46.13 -1.47 17.97
CA PRO A 13 46.76 -1.69 16.66
C PRO A 13 45.79 -2.38 15.67
N ARG A 14 45.91 -2.03 14.38
CA ARG A 14 45.17 -2.62 13.25
C ARG A 14 45.75 -4.01 12.92
N CYS A 15 44.87 -5.00 12.75
CA CYS A 15 45.22 -6.32 12.20
C CYS A 15 45.35 -6.22 10.67
N ASP A 16 46.57 -6.29 10.15
CA ASP A 16 46.86 -6.49 8.73
C ASP A 16 46.79 -7.99 8.40
N GLY A 17 45.75 -8.40 7.66
CA GLY A 17 45.51 -9.80 7.33
C GLY A 17 44.70 -10.02 6.05
N SER A 18 44.89 -9.18 5.03
CA SER A 18 44.25 -9.35 3.71
C SER A 18 45.28 -9.82 2.66
N PRO A 19 44.99 -10.85 1.83
CA PRO A 19 45.88 -11.28 0.76
C PRO A 19 46.05 -10.18 -0.30
N ARG A 20 47.31 -9.90 -0.65
CA ARG A 20 47.69 -8.93 -1.68
C ARG A 20 47.22 -9.37 -3.08
N THR A 21 46.67 -8.44 -3.84
CA THR A 21 46.35 -8.58 -5.27
C THR A 21 47.64 -8.84 -6.07
N PRO A 22 47.72 -9.83 -6.98
CA PRO A 22 48.89 -9.99 -7.84
C PRO A 22 48.89 -8.96 -8.98
N PRO A 23 50.07 -8.58 -9.52
CA PRO A 23 50.18 -7.56 -10.55
C PRO A 23 49.74 -8.07 -11.93
N ASN A 24 49.27 -7.11 -12.72
CA ASN A 24 48.67 -7.26 -14.03
C ASN A 24 49.70 -7.69 -15.10
N ASN A 25 49.75 -8.98 -15.44
CA ASN A 25 50.49 -9.47 -16.60
C ASN A 25 49.54 -9.71 -17.77
N ARG A 26 49.67 -8.88 -18.81
CA ARG A 26 49.11 -9.15 -20.14
C ARG A 26 49.85 -10.34 -20.74
N SER A 27 49.17 -11.48 -20.91
CA SER A 27 49.64 -12.58 -21.76
C SER A 27 48.62 -12.89 -22.85
N ALA A 28 49.10 -12.75 -24.09
CA ALA A 28 48.70 -13.37 -25.35
C ALA A 28 47.31 -14.01 -25.48
N ALA A 29 46.61 -13.56 -26.52
CA ALA A 29 45.45 -14.18 -27.14
C ALA A 29 45.62 -15.69 -27.31
N ALA A 30 44.64 -16.44 -26.82
CA ALA A 30 44.32 -17.78 -27.29
C ALA A 30 42.81 -17.84 -27.51
N GLU A 31 42.45 -18.18 -28.74
CA GLU A 31 41.12 -18.29 -29.31
C GLU A 31 40.11 -18.98 -28.37
N ARG A 32 39.11 -18.23 -27.92
CA ARG A 32 37.85 -18.78 -27.42
C ARG A 32 36.72 -18.07 -28.15
N SER A 33 35.84 -18.86 -28.76
CA SER A 33 34.60 -18.41 -29.40
C SER A 33 33.84 -17.45 -28.48
N PRO A 34 33.21 -16.38 -29.02
CA PRO A 34 32.54 -15.40 -28.18
C PRO A 34 31.33 -16.06 -27.51
N GLY A 35 31.42 -16.22 -26.18
CA GLY A 35 30.26 -16.51 -25.34
C GLY A 35 29.26 -15.35 -25.39
N PRO A 36 28.00 -15.59 -24.99
CA PRO A 36 26.93 -14.62 -25.18
C PRO A 36 27.24 -13.34 -24.42
N GLU A 37 27.43 -12.23 -25.16
CA GLU A 37 27.31 -10.90 -24.58
C GLU A 37 25.98 -10.83 -23.82
N LEU A 38 26.06 -10.45 -22.54
CA LEU A 38 24.91 -10.25 -21.66
C LEU A 38 23.92 -9.31 -22.33
N LEU A 39 22.90 -9.89 -22.97
CA LEU A 39 21.71 -9.15 -23.35
C LEU A 39 21.16 -8.49 -22.06
N PRO A 40 20.56 -7.28 -22.14
CA PRO A 40 19.85 -6.68 -21.01
C PRO A 40 18.81 -7.66 -20.46
N ASP A 41 18.34 -7.48 -19.23
CA ASP A 41 17.24 -8.29 -18.68
C ASP A 41 16.08 -8.33 -19.70
N PRO A 42 15.57 -9.53 -20.07
CA PRO A 42 14.47 -9.70 -21.02
C PRO A 42 13.25 -8.84 -20.72
N GLN A 43 13.05 -8.45 -19.46
CA GLN A 43 11.98 -7.54 -19.04
C GLN A 43 12.02 -6.16 -19.74
N PHE A 44 13.19 -5.71 -20.18
CA PHE A 44 13.37 -4.42 -20.86
C PHE A 44 13.44 -4.52 -22.38
N TRP A 45 13.26 -5.72 -22.95
CA TRP A 45 13.36 -5.86 -24.40
C TRP A 45 12.16 -5.27 -25.11
N GLY A 46 12.41 -4.32 -26.01
CA GLY A 46 11.45 -3.94 -27.04
C GLY A 46 11.27 -5.05 -28.11
N PRO A 47 10.29 -4.91 -29.01
CA PRO A 47 10.01 -5.90 -30.05
C PRO A 47 11.23 -6.25 -30.93
N GLU A 48 12.07 -5.27 -31.22
CA GLU A 48 13.29 -5.45 -32.01
C GLU A 48 14.34 -6.29 -31.27
N GLN A 49 14.46 -6.13 -29.96
CA GLN A 49 15.37 -6.92 -29.14
C GLN A 49 14.88 -8.36 -29.00
N VAL A 50 13.56 -8.57 -28.93
CA VAL A 50 12.94 -9.90 -29.03
C VAL A 50 13.25 -10.55 -30.37
N CYS A 51 13.08 -9.81 -31.48
CA CYS A 51 13.41 -10.33 -32.82
C CYS A 51 14.89 -10.69 -32.94
N CYS A 52 15.80 -9.85 -32.42
CA CYS A 52 17.22 -10.15 -32.38
C CYS A 52 17.52 -11.44 -31.57
N PHE A 53 16.82 -11.65 -30.45
CA PHE A 53 16.92 -12.86 -29.65
C PHE A 53 16.43 -14.09 -30.42
N LEU A 54 15.30 -13.99 -31.12
CA LEU A 54 14.74 -15.07 -31.93
C LEU A 54 15.71 -15.48 -33.06
N GLU A 55 16.26 -14.50 -33.78
CA GLU A 55 17.26 -14.72 -34.84
C GLU A 55 18.51 -15.44 -34.33
N ARG A 56 19.02 -15.01 -33.16
CA ARG A 56 20.16 -15.64 -32.47
C ARG A 56 19.84 -17.05 -31.99
N SER A 57 18.59 -17.30 -31.63
CA SER A 57 18.08 -18.62 -31.20
C SER A 57 17.75 -19.56 -32.36
N GLY A 58 17.97 -19.12 -33.60
CA GLY A 58 17.79 -19.91 -34.83
C GLY A 58 16.43 -19.72 -35.52
N PHE A 59 15.59 -18.81 -35.04
CA PHE A 59 14.29 -18.46 -35.64
C PHE A 59 14.48 -17.27 -36.59
N ARG A 60 14.94 -17.54 -37.82
CA ARG A 60 15.33 -16.49 -38.80
C ARG A 60 14.32 -16.27 -39.93
N ASP A 61 13.14 -16.87 -39.86
CA ASP A 61 12.09 -16.64 -40.86
C ASP A 61 11.60 -15.18 -40.79
N PRO A 62 11.79 -14.37 -41.85
CA PRO A 62 11.37 -12.96 -41.84
C PRO A 62 9.88 -12.80 -41.54
N ARG A 63 9.02 -13.72 -42.02
CA ARG A 63 7.57 -13.67 -41.79
C ARG A 63 7.20 -13.95 -40.34
N LEU A 64 8.02 -14.73 -39.63
CA LEU A 64 7.84 -14.96 -38.20
C LEU A 64 8.26 -13.72 -37.41
N LEU A 65 9.39 -13.13 -37.72
CA LEU A 65 9.89 -11.93 -37.04
C LEU A 65 8.96 -10.73 -37.26
N ASP A 66 8.43 -10.56 -38.47
CA ASP A 66 7.44 -9.51 -38.77
C ASP A 66 6.16 -9.69 -37.94
N ARG A 67 5.70 -10.92 -37.73
CA ARG A 67 4.57 -11.19 -36.82
C ARG A 67 4.87 -10.79 -35.38
N PHE A 68 6.08 -11.04 -34.87
CA PHE A 68 6.46 -10.60 -33.53
C PHE A 68 6.55 -9.07 -33.42
N ARG A 69 7.00 -8.37 -34.47
CA ARG A 69 6.99 -6.89 -34.55
C ARG A 69 5.58 -6.32 -34.61
N GLU A 70 4.74 -6.85 -35.51
CA GLU A 70 3.37 -6.40 -35.73
C GLU A 70 2.51 -6.61 -34.48
N ASN A 71 2.70 -7.72 -33.77
CA ASN A 71 2.04 -8.00 -32.50
C ASN A 71 2.72 -7.30 -31.29
N LYS A 72 3.77 -6.50 -31.54
CA LYS A 72 4.52 -5.74 -30.52
C LYS A 72 4.94 -6.60 -29.33
N ILE A 73 5.43 -7.81 -29.60
CA ILE A 73 5.86 -8.75 -28.57
C ILE A 73 7.14 -8.21 -27.91
N THR A 74 7.00 -7.68 -26.68
CA THR A 74 8.13 -7.26 -25.83
C THR A 74 8.78 -8.48 -25.17
N GLY A 75 9.99 -8.35 -24.60
CA GLY A 75 10.59 -9.48 -23.90
C GLY A 75 9.79 -9.91 -22.69
N LEU A 76 9.09 -8.96 -22.05
CA LEU A 76 8.09 -9.29 -21.06
C LEU A 76 6.98 -10.17 -21.66
N THR A 77 6.39 -9.79 -22.79
CA THR A 77 5.37 -10.60 -23.48
C THR A 77 5.93 -11.96 -23.90
N LEU A 78 7.17 -12.01 -24.39
CA LEU A 78 7.87 -13.22 -24.82
C LEU A 78 7.98 -14.24 -23.68
N LEU A 79 8.34 -13.78 -22.47
CA LEU A 79 8.41 -14.62 -21.28
C LEU A 79 7.05 -15.24 -20.91
N HIS A 80 5.94 -14.66 -21.39
CA HIS A 80 4.59 -15.08 -21.07
C HIS A 80 3.91 -15.93 -22.16
N LEU A 81 4.59 -16.23 -23.28
CA LEU A 81 4.00 -17.01 -24.38
C LEU A 81 3.95 -18.52 -24.04
N ASN A 82 2.77 -19.12 -24.16
CA ASN A 82 2.58 -20.57 -24.08
C ASN A 82 2.66 -21.26 -25.46
N GLU A 83 2.60 -22.59 -25.53
CA GLU A 83 2.67 -23.33 -26.80
C GLU A 83 1.56 -22.95 -27.80
N SER A 84 0.34 -22.65 -27.33
CA SER A 84 -0.76 -22.20 -28.19
C SER A 84 -0.56 -20.77 -28.70
N ASP A 85 0.02 -19.88 -27.90
CA ASP A 85 0.36 -18.52 -28.31
C ASP A 85 1.44 -18.58 -29.41
N LEU A 86 2.47 -19.40 -29.22
CA LEU A 86 3.53 -19.61 -30.21
C LEU A 86 2.98 -20.20 -31.53
N GLU A 87 1.98 -21.07 -31.46
CA GLU A 87 1.29 -21.59 -32.64
C GLU A 87 0.53 -20.50 -33.38
N SER A 88 -0.23 -19.66 -32.66
CA SER A 88 -0.97 -18.53 -33.25
C SER A 88 -0.05 -17.46 -33.84
N LEU A 89 1.14 -17.26 -33.27
CA LEU A 89 2.19 -16.37 -33.80
C LEU A 89 2.91 -16.98 -35.02
N GLY A 90 2.57 -18.22 -35.40
CA GLY A 90 3.01 -18.82 -36.65
C GLY A 90 4.14 -19.81 -36.56
N ILE A 91 4.48 -20.28 -35.36
CA ILE A 91 5.41 -21.40 -35.15
C ILE A 91 4.59 -22.70 -35.16
N SER A 92 4.30 -23.21 -36.36
CA SER A 92 3.43 -24.38 -36.53
C SER A 92 4.08 -25.70 -36.11
N ALA A 93 5.39 -25.84 -36.31
CA ALA A 93 6.13 -27.05 -35.96
C ALA A 93 6.24 -27.22 -34.43
N LEU A 94 5.77 -28.36 -33.92
CA LEU A 94 5.80 -28.67 -32.48
C LEU A 94 7.24 -28.67 -31.92
N GLY A 95 8.21 -29.15 -32.70
CA GLY A 95 9.62 -29.15 -32.29
C GLY A 95 10.18 -27.75 -32.07
N ASP A 96 9.82 -26.80 -32.93
CA ASP A 96 10.26 -25.41 -32.86
C ASP A 96 9.57 -24.65 -31.71
N ARG A 97 8.28 -24.93 -31.45
CA ARG A 97 7.57 -24.42 -30.28
C ARG A 97 8.24 -24.87 -28.98
N LYS A 98 8.53 -26.17 -28.84
CA LYS A 98 9.23 -26.71 -27.66
C LYS A 98 10.63 -26.14 -27.50
N LYS A 99 11.35 -25.95 -28.61
CA LYS A 99 12.70 -25.36 -28.60
C LYS A 99 12.66 -23.91 -28.12
N LEU A 100 11.75 -23.09 -28.65
CA LEU A 100 11.61 -21.70 -28.21
C LEU A 100 11.12 -21.61 -26.77
N HIS A 101 10.16 -22.45 -26.38
CA HIS A 101 9.67 -22.53 -25.02
C HIS A 101 10.80 -22.88 -24.03
N ASN A 102 11.69 -23.82 -24.38
CA ASN A 102 12.88 -24.11 -23.58
C ASN A 102 13.84 -22.92 -23.48
N TYR A 103 14.06 -22.16 -24.56
CA TYR A 103 14.89 -20.96 -24.48
C TYR A 103 14.26 -19.87 -23.63
N ILE A 104 12.95 -19.68 -23.74
CA ILE A 104 12.18 -18.78 -22.88
C ILE A 104 12.32 -19.21 -21.41
N GLN A 105 12.20 -20.52 -21.12
CA GLN A 105 12.39 -21.08 -19.78
C GLN A 105 13.81 -20.88 -19.25
N GLN A 106 14.82 -20.98 -20.11
CA GLN A 106 16.21 -20.70 -19.73
C GLN A 106 16.44 -19.21 -19.48
N LEU A 107 15.85 -18.32 -20.29
CA LEU A 107 15.88 -16.87 -20.04
C LEU A 107 15.18 -16.52 -18.73
N SER A 108 14.01 -17.10 -18.46
CA SER A 108 13.29 -16.96 -17.19
C SER A 108 13.96 -17.71 -16.04
N GLY A 109 14.98 -18.55 -16.28
CA GLY A 109 15.78 -19.18 -15.23
C GLY A 109 17.04 -18.38 -14.91
N ILE A 110 17.63 -17.72 -15.92
CA ILE A 110 18.85 -16.91 -15.81
C ILE A 110 18.54 -15.48 -15.35
N TYR A 111 17.43 -14.90 -15.83
CA TYR A 111 16.88 -13.62 -15.42
C TYR A 111 15.60 -13.79 -14.57
N GLY A 112 15.38 -15.01 -14.09
CA GLY A 112 14.19 -15.39 -13.38
C GLY A 112 13.97 -14.61 -12.12
N ASP A 113 12.97 -13.73 -12.18
CA ASP A 113 11.93 -13.54 -11.17
C ASP A 113 12.10 -14.47 -9.96
N SER A 114 13.03 -14.09 -9.09
CA SER A 114 13.37 -14.78 -7.86
C SER A 114 12.66 -14.09 -6.71
N MET A 115 12.44 -14.83 -5.62
CA MET A 115 11.90 -14.24 -4.41
C MET A 115 12.80 -13.07 -4.00
N LYS A 116 12.22 -11.88 -3.87
CA LYS A 116 12.96 -10.70 -3.41
C LYS A 116 12.83 -10.63 -1.90
N VAL A 117 13.95 -10.38 -1.23
CA VAL A 117 13.98 -10.17 0.22
C VAL A 117 14.01 -8.68 0.52
N ILE A 118 13.09 -8.22 1.36
CA ILE A 118 13.08 -6.86 1.93
C ILE A 118 13.26 -6.99 3.43
N ASN A 119 14.14 -6.18 4.02
CA ASN A 119 14.28 -6.10 5.47
C ASN A 119 13.32 -5.04 6.03
N ASP A 120 12.40 -5.45 6.90
CA ASP A 120 11.43 -4.60 7.59
C ASP A 120 11.74 -4.62 9.10
N PRO A 121 11.75 -3.47 9.80
CA PRO A 121 12.11 -3.41 11.22
C PRO A 121 11.10 -4.10 12.16
N ILE A 122 9.87 -4.32 11.71
CA ILE A 122 8.78 -4.95 12.47
C ILE A 122 8.81 -6.48 12.25
N HIS A 123 9.04 -6.91 11.02
CA HIS A 123 8.89 -8.30 10.61
C HIS A 123 10.19 -9.04 10.30
N GLY A 124 11.31 -8.33 10.23
CA GLY A 124 12.60 -8.86 9.79
C GLY A 124 12.63 -9.04 8.27
N HIS A 125 13.22 -10.14 7.81
CA HIS A 125 13.31 -10.44 6.39
C HIS A 125 11.96 -10.94 5.85
N ILE A 126 11.39 -10.18 4.91
CA ILE A 126 10.16 -10.49 4.18
C ILE A 126 10.54 -11.00 2.80
N GLU A 127 10.07 -12.20 2.46
CA GLU A 127 10.17 -12.75 1.10
C GLU A 127 8.94 -12.39 0.28
N LEU A 128 9.17 -11.88 -0.93
CA LEU A 128 8.12 -11.43 -1.84
C LEU A 128 8.21 -12.18 -3.16
N HIS A 129 7.08 -12.77 -3.53
CA HIS A 129 6.91 -13.41 -4.82
C HIS A 129 7.06 -12.38 -5.96
N PRO A 130 7.65 -12.73 -7.11
CA PRO A 130 7.91 -11.79 -8.20
C PRO A 130 6.67 -11.04 -8.68
N LEU A 131 5.51 -11.69 -8.81
CA LEU A 131 4.24 -11.00 -9.11
C LEU A 131 3.93 -9.85 -8.13
N LEU A 132 4.22 -10.03 -6.84
CA LEU A 132 4.04 -8.98 -5.83
C LEU A 132 5.01 -7.83 -6.08
N ILE A 133 6.26 -8.13 -6.43
CA ILE A 133 7.26 -7.12 -6.80
C ILE A 133 6.81 -6.31 -8.02
N ARG A 134 6.23 -6.97 -9.02
CA ARG A 134 5.68 -6.31 -10.21
C ARG A 134 4.51 -5.37 -9.91
N ILE A 135 3.75 -5.62 -8.85
CA ILE A 135 2.71 -4.72 -8.35
C ILE A 135 3.34 -3.57 -7.54
N ILE A 136 4.30 -3.89 -6.67
CA ILE A 136 5.00 -2.94 -5.81
C ILE A 136 5.77 -1.91 -6.64
N ASP A 137 6.47 -2.34 -7.68
CA ASP A 137 7.32 -1.50 -8.54
C ASP A 137 6.49 -0.78 -9.63
N THR A 138 5.38 -0.17 -9.23
CA THR A 138 4.50 0.65 -10.09
C THR A 138 4.31 2.05 -9.50
N PRO A 139 4.03 3.08 -10.31
CA PRO A 139 3.75 4.43 -9.80
C PRO A 139 2.60 4.46 -8.78
N GLN A 140 1.56 3.67 -9.03
CA GLN A 140 0.36 3.59 -8.20
C GLN A 140 0.67 3.09 -6.78
N PHE A 141 1.58 2.11 -6.65
CA PHE A 141 1.99 1.59 -5.34
C PHE A 141 3.12 2.42 -4.72
N GLN A 142 4.13 2.82 -5.50
CA GLN A 142 5.27 3.62 -5.00
C GLN A 142 4.81 4.99 -4.46
N ARG A 143 3.68 5.52 -4.94
CA ARG A 143 2.99 6.68 -4.37
C ARG A 143 2.84 6.61 -2.85
N LEU A 144 2.57 5.43 -2.29
CA LEU A 144 2.34 5.24 -0.85
C LEU A 144 3.56 5.58 0.01
N ARG A 145 4.76 5.74 -0.58
CA ARG A 145 5.95 6.24 0.12
C ARG A 145 5.82 7.69 0.56
N TYR A 146 4.92 8.43 -0.08
CA TYR A 146 4.74 9.86 0.10
C TYR A 146 3.45 10.18 0.85
N ILE A 147 2.92 9.23 1.62
CA ILE A 147 1.69 9.39 2.41
C ILE A 147 1.93 8.87 3.82
N LYS A 148 2.02 9.78 4.79
CA LYS A 148 2.26 9.45 6.20
C LYS A 148 1.12 8.60 6.76
N GLN A 149 1.47 7.51 7.45
CA GLN A 149 0.50 6.59 8.05
C GLN A 149 -0.44 7.32 9.00
N LEU A 150 0.13 8.15 9.88
CA LEU A 150 -0.59 8.85 10.96
C LEU A 150 -0.84 10.34 10.67
N GLY A 151 -0.72 10.77 9.41
CA GLY A 151 -1.03 12.13 8.98
C GLY A 151 -0.36 13.21 9.85
N GLY A 152 -1.16 14.13 10.38
CA GLY A 152 -0.72 15.22 11.25
C GLY A 152 -0.06 14.79 12.56
N SER A 153 -0.20 13.52 12.97
CA SER A 153 0.44 13.00 14.18
C SER A 153 1.97 13.02 14.08
N TYR A 154 2.56 13.00 12.88
CA TYR A 154 4.02 13.16 12.70
C TYR A 154 4.54 14.47 13.32
N TYR A 155 3.73 15.52 13.31
CA TYR A 155 4.06 16.82 13.91
C TYR A 155 3.96 16.81 15.45
N ILE A 156 3.51 15.71 16.07
CA ILE A 156 3.42 15.50 17.52
C ILE A 156 4.41 14.42 17.97
N PHE A 157 4.43 13.32 17.24
CA PHE A 157 5.26 12.16 17.49
C PHE A 157 6.34 12.11 16.40
N PRO A 158 7.54 12.65 16.65
CA PRO A 158 8.57 12.75 15.62
C PRO A 158 9.07 11.39 15.11
N GLY A 159 8.86 10.31 15.89
CA GLY A 159 9.13 8.94 15.46
C GLY A 159 8.10 8.38 14.46
N ALA A 160 6.89 8.96 14.38
CA ALA A 160 5.83 8.57 13.45
C ALA A 160 6.07 9.09 12.02
N SER A 161 7.28 8.86 11.51
CA SER A 161 7.70 9.27 10.16
C SER A 161 7.32 8.27 9.06
N HIS A 162 6.78 7.11 9.45
CA HIS A 162 6.44 6.02 8.53
C HIS A 162 5.25 6.36 7.64
N ASN A 163 5.23 5.71 6.48
CA ASN A 163 4.27 5.91 5.40
C ASN A 163 3.46 4.64 5.16
N ARG A 164 2.38 4.77 4.38
CA ARG A 164 1.51 3.66 4.00
C ARG A 164 2.25 2.55 3.27
N PHE A 165 3.33 2.87 2.53
CA PHE A 165 4.10 1.89 1.75
C PHE A 165 4.61 0.70 2.58
N GLU A 166 5.39 0.96 3.63
CA GLU A 166 5.96 -0.11 4.47
C GLU A 166 4.90 -0.85 5.28
N HIS A 167 3.80 -0.17 5.65
CA HIS A 167 2.63 -0.81 6.24
C HIS A 167 1.98 -1.79 5.25
N SER A 168 1.70 -1.37 4.02
CA SER A 168 1.13 -2.23 2.98
C SER A 168 2.01 -3.47 2.71
N LEU A 169 3.34 -3.32 2.68
CA LEU A 169 4.26 -4.46 2.58
C LEU A 169 4.08 -5.45 3.74
N GLY A 170 3.99 -4.94 4.97
CA GLY A 170 3.79 -5.77 6.15
C GLY A 170 2.44 -6.47 6.17
N VAL A 171 1.36 -5.81 5.76
CA VAL A 171 0.03 -6.42 5.62
C VAL A 171 0.03 -7.53 4.58
N GLY A 172 0.64 -7.29 3.40
CA GLY A 172 0.80 -8.33 2.37
C GLY A 172 1.61 -9.54 2.85
N TYR A 173 2.64 -9.31 3.68
CA TYR A 173 3.41 -10.37 4.32
C TYR A 173 2.58 -11.17 5.33
N LEU A 174 1.92 -10.50 6.28
CA LEU A 174 1.13 -11.15 7.32
C LEU A 174 -0.08 -11.90 6.75
N ALA A 175 -0.72 -11.36 5.72
CA ALA A 175 -1.77 -12.04 4.96
C ALA A 175 -1.25 -13.38 4.41
N GLY A 176 -0.05 -13.36 3.82
CA GLY A 176 0.67 -14.54 3.33
C GLY A 176 1.03 -15.54 4.44
N CYS A 177 1.49 -15.07 5.60
CA CYS A 177 1.80 -15.94 6.73
C CYS A 177 0.56 -16.67 7.26
N LEU A 178 -0.55 -15.94 7.44
CA LEU A 178 -1.78 -16.54 7.98
C LEU A 178 -2.37 -17.57 7.01
N VAL A 179 -2.51 -17.23 5.72
CA VAL A 179 -3.10 -18.14 4.74
C VAL A 179 -2.26 -19.40 4.53
N ARG A 180 -0.92 -19.28 4.53
CA ARG A 180 -0.01 -20.45 4.45
C ARG A 180 -0.12 -21.33 5.69
N ALA A 181 -0.15 -20.73 6.88
CA ALA A 181 -0.30 -21.49 8.12
C ALA A 181 -1.63 -22.25 8.18
N LEU A 182 -2.72 -21.68 7.67
CA LEU A 182 -4.01 -22.38 7.55
C LEU A 182 -3.93 -23.53 6.54
N ARG A 183 -3.31 -23.30 5.37
CA ARG A 183 -3.12 -24.33 4.34
C ARG A 183 -2.31 -25.52 4.81
N GLU A 184 -1.18 -25.28 5.48
CA GLU A 184 -0.30 -26.35 5.98
C GLU A 184 -0.99 -27.19 7.06
N LYS A 185 -1.74 -26.55 7.96
CA LYS A 185 -2.40 -27.22 9.08
C LYS A 185 -3.70 -27.93 8.70
N GLN A 186 -4.32 -27.50 7.60
CA GLN A 186 -5.61 -28.00 7.11
C GLN A 186 -5.63 -28.14 5.58
N PRO A 187 -4.89 -29.12 5.02
CA PRO A 187 -4.87 -29.37 3.58
C PRO A 187 -6.26 -29.62 2.98
N GLU A 188 -7.22 -30.11 3.77
CA GLU A 188 -8.61 -30.33 3.39
C GLU A 188 -9.36 -29.05 2.99
N LEU A 189 -8.84 -27.86 3.34
CA LEU A 189 -9.41 -26.57 2.93
C LEU A 189 -9.13 -26.23 1.46
N GLN A 190 -8.24 -26.98 0.79
CA GLN A 190 -7.91 -26.80 -0.63
C GLN A 190 -7.50 -25.35 -0.97
N ILE A 191 -6.71 -24.73 -0.09
CA ILE A 191 -6.09 -23.43 -0.32
C ILE A 191 -4.95 -23.64 -1.33
N SER A 192 -5.09 -23.05 -2.51
CA SER A 192 -4.12 -23.13 -3.60
C SER A 192 -3.08 -22.01 -3.52
N GLU A 193 -1.95 -22.12 -4.25
CA GLU A 193 -1.01 -20.99 -4.40
C GLU A 193 -1.69 -19.76 -5.01
N ARG A 194 -2.63 -19.96 -5.92
CA ARG A 194 -3.48 -18.91 -6.50
C ARG A 194 -4.24 -18.15 -5.41
N ASP A 195 -4.82 -18.86 -4.43
CA ASP A 195 -5.50 -18.22 -3.29
C ASP A 195 -4.51 -17.45 -2.40
N VAL A 196 -3.34 -18.03 -2.13
CA VAL A 196 -2.28 -17.38 -1.33
C VAL A 196 -1.86 -16.06 -1.99
N LEU A 197 -1.56 -16.08 -3.29
CA LEU A 197 -1.16 -14.88 -4.03
C LEU A 197 -2.27 -13.82 -4.03
N CYS A 198 -3.53 -14.21 -4.26
CA CYS A 198 -4.66 -13.27 -4.22
C CYS A 198 -4.78 -12.60 -2.84
N VAL A 199 -4.66 -13.37 -1.76
CA VAL A 199 -4.72 -12.85 -0.38
C VAL A 199 -3.55 -11.91 -0.10
N GLN A 200 -2.34 -12.22 -0.57
CA GLN A 200 -1.18 -11.33 -0.44
C GLN A 200 -1.35 -10.04 -1.25
N ILE A 201 -1.87 -10.12 -2.48
CA ILE A 201 -2.13 -8.95 -3.33
C ILE A 201 -3.19 -8.06 -2.66
N ALA A 202 -4.27 -8.63 -2.13
CA ALA A 202 -5.27 -7.86 -1.38
C ALA A 202 -4.64 -7.17 -0.16
N GLY A 203 -3.80 -7.86 0.60
CA GLY A 203 -3.06 -7.27 1.72
C GLY A 203 -2.15 -6.11 1.31
N LEU A 204 -1.41 -6.24 0.21
CA LEU A 204 -0.60 -5.16 -0.36
C LEU A 204 -1.47 -3.97 -0.79
N CYS A 205 -2.60 -4.24 -1.44
CA CYS A 205 -3.35 -3.24 -2.16
C CYS A 205 -4.48 -2.58 -1.34
N HIS A 206 -4.72 -3.01 -0.10
CA HIS A 206 -5.86 -2.54 0.69
C HIS A 206 -5.86 -1.02 0.94
N ASP A 207 -4.67 -0.40 0.94
CA ASP A 207 -4.44 1.01 1.27
C ASP A 207 -4.07 1.90 0.06
N LEU A 208 -4.11 1.36 -1.16
CA LEU A 208 -3.79 2.11 -2.39
C LEU A 208 -4.60 3.41 -2.56
N GLY A 209 -5.81 3.44 -2.00
CA GLY A 209 -6.76 4.54 -2.12
C GLY A 209 -6.62 5.65 -1.10
N HIS A 210 -5.66 5.59 -0.17
CA HIS A 210 -5.45 6.67 0.78
C HIS A 210 -5.00 7.96 0.07
N GLY A 211 -5.57 9.10 0.48
CA GLY A 211 -5.13 10.42 0.05
C GLY A 211 -4.01 11.01 0.93
N PRO A 212 -3.58 12.25 0.66
CA PRO A 212 -2.60 12.96 1.47
C PRO A 212 -2.99 12.98 2.95
N PHE A 213 -2.04 12.68 3.84
CA PHE A 213 -2.23 12.59 5.29
C PHE A 213 -3.26 11.51 5.71
N SER A 214 -3.37 10.44 4.92
CA SER A 214 -4.17 9.24 5.23
C SER A 214 -5.63 9.55 5.58
N HIS A 215 -6.03 9.37 6.86
CA HIS A 215 -7.41 9.50 7.31
C HIS A 215 -7.92 10.95 7.36
N MET A 216 -7.01 11.93 7.32
CA MET A 216 -7.41 13.33 7.18
C MET A 216 -8.16 13.54 5.86
N PHE A 217 -7.69 12.91 4.78
CA PHE A 217 -8.24 13.17 3.44
C PHE A 217 -9.67 12.67 3.27
N ASP A 218 -9.93 11.39 3.55
CA ASP A 218 -11.26 10.78 3.40
C ASP A 218 -12.17 11.07 4.61
N GLY A 219 -11.59 11.30 5.79
CA GLY A 219 -12.34 11.57 7.02
C GLY A 219 -12.73 13.04 7.24
N ARG A 220 -11.95 14.00 6.74
CA ARG A 220 -12.16 15.44 6.95
C ARG A 220 -12.29 16.22 5.64
N PHE A 221 -11.27 16.16 4.78
CA PHE A 221 -11.21 17.02 3.59
C PHE A 221 -12.31 16.70 2.57
N ILE A 222 -12.41 15.46 2.08
CA ILE A 222 -13.41 15.09 1.07
C ILE A 222 -14.86 15.31 1.58
N PRO A 223 -15.23 14.95 2.82
CA PRO A 223 -16.56 15.24 3.34
C PRO A 223 -16.92 16.74 3.37
N LEU A 224 -15.93 17.62 3.56
CA LEU A 224 -16.14 19.07 3.56
C LEU A 224 -16.12 19.67 2.15
N ALA A 225 -15.20 19.20 1.29
CA ALA A 225 -15.06 19.70 -0.08
C ALA A 225 -16.16 19.19 -1.01
N ARG A 226 -16.63 17.95 -0.80
CA ARG A 226 -17.63 17.27 -1.63
C ARG A 226 -18.67 16.54 -0.77
N PRO A 227 -19.54 17.26 -0.06
CA PRO A 227 -20.51 16.66 0.87
C PRO A 227 -21.50 15.69 0.22
N ASP A 228 -21.76 15.84 -1.07
CA ASP A 228 -22.67 14.98 -1.83
C ASP A 228 -22.03 13.64 -2.23
N VAL A 229 -20.70 13.50 -2.10
CA VAL A 229 -19.95 12.30 -2.48
C VAL A 229 -19.62 11.48 -1.24
N LYS A 230 -20.11 10.23 -1.22
CA LYS A 230 -19.70 9.24 -0.21
C LYS A 230 -18.45 8.51 -0.70
N TRP A 231 -17.30 9.03 -0.31
CA TRP A 231 -15.99 8.46 -0.60
C TRP A 231 -15.44 7.69 0.61
N THR A 232 -14.76 6.59 0.36
CA THR A 232 -13.89 5.93 1.34
C THR A 232 -12.56 5.54 0.69
N HIS A 233 -11.48 5.48 1.49
CA HIS A 233 -10.19 5.05 0.95
C HIS A 233 -10.24 3.63 0.38
N GLU A 234 -11.10 2.74 0.87
CA GLU A 234 -11.27 1.39 0.28
C GLU A 234 -11.82 1.45 -1.14
N GLN A 235 -12.78 2.34 -1.44
CA GLN A 235 -13.25 2.57 -2.81
C GLN A 235 -12.10 3.05 -3.71
N GLY A 236 -11.30 3.98 -3.20
CA GLY A 236 -10.07 4.42 -3.87
C GLY A 236 -9.10 3.28 -4.12
N SER A 237 -8.94 2.34 -3.18
CA SER A 237 -8.06 1.20 -3.32
C SER A 237 -8.52 0.27 -4.44
N LEU A 238 -9.84 0.06 -4.59
CA LEU A 238 -10.38 -0.73 -5.70
C LEU A 238 -10.13 -0.08 -7.06
N MET A 239 -10.37 1.23 -7.15
CA MET A 239 -10.18 2.01 -8.37
C MET A 239 -8.69 2.08 -8.76
N MET A 240 -7.83 2.34 -7.77
CA MET A 240 -6.38 2.42 -7.95
C MET A 240 -5.77 1.07 -8.29
N PHE A 241 -6.26 -0.03 -7.68
CA PHE A 241 -5.82 -1.39 -8.04
C PHE A 241 -6.17 -1.74 -9.49
N GLU A 242 -7.38 -1.41 -9.94
CA GLU A 242 -7.76 -1.61 -11.36
C GLU A 242 -6.88 -0.78 -12.30
N HIS A 243 -6.65 0.49 -11.96
CA HIS A 243 -5.77 1.38 -12.71
C HIS A 243 -4.32 0.87 -12.74
N LEU A 244 -3.79 0.37 -11.62
CA LEU A 244 -2.47 -0.22 -11.51
C LEU A 244 -2.33 -1.44 -12.43
N VAL A 245 -3.29 -2.38 -12.36
CA VAL A 245 -3.25 -3.60 -13.17
C VAL A 245 -3.31 -3.29 -14.66
N ASN A 246 -4.19 -2.37 -15.07
CA ASN A 246 -4.38 -2.03 -16.48
C ASN A 246 -3.22 -1.21 -17.04
N SER A 247 -2.76 -0.17 -16.32
CA SER A 247 -1.71 0.75 -16.82
C SER A 247 -0.35 0.08 -16.97
N ASN A 248 -0.11 -0.99 -16.21
CA ASN A 248 1.18 -1.71 -16.20
C ASN A 248 1.10 -3.07 -16.91
N GLY A 249 0.00 -3.38 -17.60
CA GLY A 249 -0.17 -4.63 -18.35
C GLY A 249 -0.12 -5.90 -17.49
N LEU A 250 -0.48 -5.81 -16.20
CA LEU A 250 -0.26 -6.89 -15.24
C LEU A 250 -1.22 -8.07 -15.41
N LYS A 251 -2.31 -7.95 -16.17
CA LYS A 251 -3.22 -9.08 -16.43
C LYS A 251 -2.49 -10.26 -17.09
N ALA A 252 -1.58 -9.99 -18.02
CA ALA A 252 -0.76 -11.03 -18.65
C ALA A 252 0.22 -11.67 -17.65
N VAL A 253 0.84 -10.85 -16.79
CA VAL A 253 1.76 -11.30 -15.74
C VAL A 253 1.03 -12.17 -14.71
N MET A 254 -0.18 -11.78 -14.31
CA MET A 254 -1.04 -12.57 -13.43
C MET A 254 -1.36 -13.95 -14.03
N LYS A 255 -1.73 -14.01 -15.32
CA LYS A 255 -1.98 -15.27 -16.04
C LYS A 255 -0.75 -16.18 -16.04
N TYR A 256 0.43 -15.61 -16.31
CA TYR A 256 1.69 -16.35 -16.27
C TYR A 256 1.97 -16.99 -14.90
N TYR A 257 1.67 -16.27 -13.81
CA TYR A 257 1.80 -16.78 -12.44
C TYR A 257 0.63 -17.65 -11.97
N GLY A 258 -0.24 -18.11 -12.88
CA GLY A 258 -1.31 -19.06 -12.58
C GLY A 258 -2.56 -18.46 -11.96
N LEU A 259 -2.72 -17.13 -12.01
CA LEU A 259 -3.98 -16.47 -11.67
C LEU A 259 -4.93 -16.44 -12.88
N VAL A 260 -6.23 -16.32 -12.60
CA VAL A 260 -7.28 -16.08 -13.60
C VAL A 260 -7.81 -14.66 -13.35
N PRO A 261 -7.30 -13.63 -14.05
CA PRO A 261 -7.58 -12.22 -13.73
C PRO A 261 -9.06 -11.88 -13.62
N GLU A 262 -9.91 -12.47 -14.45
CA GLU A 262 -11.35 -12.22 -14.49
C GLU A 262 -12.02 -12.59 -13.16
N GLU A 263 -11.58 -13.68 -12.52
CA GLU A 263 -12.07 -14.13 -11.21
C GLU A 263 -11.26 -13.51 -10.05
N ASP A 264 -9.95 -13.45 -10.19
CA ASP A 264 -9.03 -13.10 -9.10
C ASP A 264 -8.99 -11.61 -8.81
N ILE A 265 -9.15 -10.76 -9.83
CA ILE A 265 -9.28 -9.32 -9.58
C ILE A 265 -10.57 -9.03 -8.81
N CYS A 266 -11.66 -9.74 -9.14
CA CYS A 266 -12.91 -9.64 -8.37
C CYS A 266 -12.68 -10.08 -6.91
N PHE A 267 -12.04 -11.23 -6.70
CA PHE A 267 -11.73 -11.73 -5.36
C PHE A 267 -10.85 -10.75 -4.56
N ILE A 268 -9.78 -10.23 -5.15
CA ILE A 268 -8.87 -9.26 -4.50
C ILE A 268 -9.64 -8.01 -4.08
N LYS A 269 -10.49 -7.47 -4.96
CA LYS A 269 -11.32 -6.30 -4.64
C LYS A 269 -12.30 -6.58 -3.49
N GLU A 270 -12.91 -7.75 -3.49
CA GLU A 270 -13.82 -8.15 -2.42
C GLU A 270 -13.12 -8.35 -1.07
N LEU A 271 -11.87 -8.82 -1.06
CA LEU A 271 -11.05 -8.92 0.16
C LEU A 271 -10.73 -7.54 0.78
N ILE A 272 -10.66 -6.49 -0.04
CA ILE A 272 -10.37 -5.12 0.40
C ILE A 272 -11.66 -4.42 0.89
N ALA A 273 -12.70 -4.40 0.05
CA ALA A 273 -13.89 -3.59 0.32
C ALA A 273 -15.06 -4.38 0.95
N GLY A 274 -15.04 -5.71 0.91
CA GLY A 274 -16.22 -6.54 1.15
C GLY A 274 -17.05 -6.75 -0.13
N PRO A 275 -18.32 -7.17 -0.01
CA PRO A 275 -19.16 -7.44 -1.17
C PRO A 275 -19.31 -6.21 -2.08
N LEU A 276 -19.02 -6.38 -3.38
CA LEU A 276 -19.02 -5.30 -4.38
C LEU A 276 -20.43 -4.89 -4.82
N GLU A 277 -21.38 -5.80 -4.71
CA GLU A 277 -22.79 -5.56 -5.00
C GLU A 277 -23.61 -5.74 -3.73
N SER A 278 -24.70 -4.96 -3.62
CA SER A 278 -25.66 -5.20 -2.55
C SER A 278 -26.24 -6.60 -2.74
N PRO A 279 -26.24 -7.46 -1.71
CA PRO A 279 -26.77 -8.80 -1.85
C PRO A 279 -28.23 -8.70 -2.29
N ILE A 280 -28.56 -9.32 -3.43
CA ILE A 280 -29.96 -9.55 -3.82
C ILE A 280 -30.60 -10.22 -2.62
N LYS A 281 -31.81 -9.77 -2.22
CA LYS A 281 -32.55 -10.20 -1.00
C LYS A 281 -32.71 -11.73 -0.80
N HIS A 282 -32.22 -12.56 -1.72
CA HIS A 282 -32.29 -14.01 -1.71
C HIS A 282 -30.94 -14.76 -1.92
N SER A 283 -29.78 -14.09 -2.04
CA SER A 283 -28.48 -14.80 -2.06
C SER A 283 -27.94 -15.01 -0.65
N LEU A 284 -27.71 -16.27 -0.24
CA LEU A 284 -27.05 -16.61 1.03
C LEU A 284 -25.54 -16.27 1.04
N TRP A 285 -24.92 -16.06 -0.12
CA TRP A 285 -23.49 -15.78 -0.25
C TRP A 285 -23.28 -14.50 -1.08
N PRO A 286 -22.73 -13.43 -0.48
CA PRO A 286 -22.69 -12.12 -1.12
C PRO A 286 -21.47 -11.91 -2.04
N TYR A 287 -20.54 -12.87 -2.09
CA TYR A 287 -19.29 -12.77 -2.84
C TYR A 287 -19.32 -13.59 -4.12
N LYS A 288 -18.61 -13.13 -5.15
CA LYS A 288 -18.47 -13.77 -6.46
C LYS A 288 -17.06 -14.32 -6.69
N GLY A 289 -16.04 -13.70 -6.10
CA GLY A 289 -14.64 -14.05 -6.37
C GLY A 289 -14.24 -15.45 -5.88
N ARG A 290 -14.84 -15.92 -4.79
CA ARG A 290 -14.67 -17.29 -4.26
C ARG A 290 -15.99 -17.84 -3.73
N PRO A 291 -16.17 -19.18 -3.74
CA PRO A 291 -17.38 -19.81 -3.25
C PRO A 291 -17.41 -19.87 -1.70
N LYS A 292 -18.58 -20.15 -1.12
CA LYS A 292 -18.82 -20.11 0.34
C LYS A 292 -17.89 -21.04 1.14
N GLU A 293 -17.43 -22.13 0.55
CA GLU A 293 -16.51 -23.09 1.15
C GLU A 293 -15.14 -22.46 1.47
N LYS A 294 -14.80 -21.34 0.81
CA LYS A 294 -13.59 -20.54 1.04
C LYS A 294 -13.87 -19.21 1.78
N SER A 295 -15.00 -19.12 2.48
CA SER A 295 -15.44 -17.93 3.21
C SER A 295 -14.40 -17.38 4.20
N PHE A 296 -13.67 -18.25 4.89
CA PHE A 296 -12.60 -17.87 5.83
C PHE A 296 -11.49 -17.01 5.20
N LEU A 297 -11.28 -17.05 3.87
CA LEU A 297 -10.28 -16.19 3.22
C LEU A 297 -10.64 -14.70 3.33
N TYR A 298 -11.93 -14.38 3.34
CA TYR A 298 -12.43 -13.00 3.50
C TYR A 298 -12.28 -12.44 4.91
N GLU A 299 -11.85 -13.26 5.87
CA GLU A 299 -11.59 -12.83 7.25
C GLU A 299 -10.11 -12.44 7.48
N ILE A 300 -9.25 -12.54 6.45
CA ILE A 300 -7.79 -12.35 6.59
C ILE A 300 -7.40 -10.87 6.50
N VAL A 301 -7.74 -10.19 5.40
CA VAL A 301 -7.24 -8.84 5.08
C VAL A 301 -8.06 -7.74 5.76
N ALA A 302 -9.39 -7.77 5.59
CA ALA A 302 -10.29 -6.78 6.16
C ALA A 302 -11.51 -7.45 6.80
N ASN A 303 -11.43 -7.73 8.10
CA ASN A 303 -12.48 -8.47 8.80
C ASN A 303 -13.50 -7.51 9.42
N LYS A 304 -14.50 -7.11 8.64
CA LYS A 304 -15.56 -6.20 9.10
C LYS A 304 -16.51 -6.82 10.14
N ARG A 305 -16.47 -8.14 10.36
CA ARG A 305 -17.35 -8.83 11.31
C ARG A 305 -16.87 -8.67 12.75
N THR A 306 -15.57 -8.84 12.99
CA THR A 306 -15.00 -8.84 14.35
C THR A 306 -13.92 -7.78 14.54
N GLY A 307 -13.37 -7.22 13.46
CA GLY A 307 -12.22 -6.32 13.51
C GLY A 307 -10.92 -7.02 13.88
N ILE A 308 -10.79 -8.32 13.56
CA ILE A 308 -9.56 -9.10 13.77
C ILE A 308 -9.01 -9.50 12.40
N ASP A 309 -8.00 -8.79 11.93
CA ASP A 309 -7.40 -8.95 10.61
C ASP A 309 -5.92 -8.55 10.62
N VAL A 310 -5.21 -8.92 9.55
CA VAL A 310 -3.76 -8.72 9.44
C VAL A 310 -3.35 -7.26 9.21
N ASP A 311 -4.27 -6.42 8.70
CA ASP A 311 -4.13 -4.96 8.66
C ASP A 311 -3.84 -4.41 10.07
N LYS A 312 -4.73 -4.71 11.02
CA LYS A 312 -4.58 -4.33 12.43
C LYS A 312 -3.31 -4.84 13.05
N TRP A 313 -2.90 -6.06 12.72
CA TRP A 313 -1.70 -6.65 13.30
C TRP A 313 -0.45 -5.90 12.89
N ASP A 314 -0.33 -5.52 11.60
CA ASP A 314 0.80 -4.71 11.15
C ASP A 314 0.76 -3.33 11.80
N TYR A 315 -0.33 -2.56 11.63
CA TYR A 315 -0.30 -1.17 12.09
C TYR A 315 -0.22 -1.06 13.61
N PHE A 316 -0.78 -2.00 14.39
CA PHE A 316 -0.57 -1.99 15.85
C PHE A 316 0.92 -2.16 16.18
N ALA A 317 1.60 -3.12 15.56
CA ALA A 317 3.02 -3.34 15.82
C ALA A 317 3.89 -2.18 15.31
N ARG A 318 3.60 -1.68 14.11
CA ARG A 318 4.34 -0.62 13.45
C ARG A 318 4.13 0.73 14.11
N ASP A 319 2.90 1.10 14.43
CA ASP A 319 2.62 2.36 15.11
C ASP A 319 3.19 2.33 16.52
N CYS A 320 3.06 1.21 17.25
CA CYS A 320 3.72 1.05 18.55
C CYS A 320 5.23 1.28 18.46
N HIS A 321 5.90 0.67 17.47
CA HIS A 321 7.33 0.85 17.24
C HIS A 321 7.72 2.32 17.03
N HIS A 322 7.02 3.02 16.14
CA HIS A 322 7.33 4.40 15.78
C HIS A 322 6.88 5.43 16.84
N LEU A 323 5.86 5.12 17.62
CA LEU A 323 5.36 5.97 18.71
C LEU A 323 6.11 5.75 20.03
N GLY A 324 6.94 4.71 20.13
CA GLY A 324 7.59 4.33 21.40
C GLY A 324 6.60 3.76 22.42
N ILE A 325 5.56 3.07 21.96
CA ILE A 325 4.56 2.39 22.77
C ILE A 325 4.82 0.88 22.71
N GLN A 326 4.61 0.17 23.81
CA GLN A 326 4.70 -1.29 23.80
C GLN A 326 3.41 -1.90 23.23
N ASN A 327 3.56 -2.81 22.25
CA ASN A 327 2.47 -3.66 21.77
C ASN A 327 2.46 -4.96 22.60
N ASN A 328 1.33 -5.27 23.23
CA ASN A 328 1.19 -6.49 24.03
C ASN A 328 0.64 -7.68 23.23
N PHE A 329 0.12 -7.45 22.03
CA PHE A 329 -0.45 -8.50 21.18
C PHE A 329 0.62 -9.23 20.37
N ASP A 330 0.67 -10.55 20.49
CA ASP A 330 1.53 -11.42 19.69
C ASP A 330 0.75 -12.08 18.55
N TYR A 331 0.87 -11.51 17.35
CA TYR A 331 0.25 -12.03 16.14
C TYR A 331 0.87 -13.36 15.67
N LYS A 332 2.17 -13.62 15.94
CA LYS A 332 2.82 -14.89 15.57
C LYS A 332 2.22 -16.04 16.39
N ARG A 333 1.96 -15.78 17.67
CA ARG A 333 1.24 -16.71 18.53
C ARG A 333 -0.20 -16.93 18.03
N PHE A 334 -0.91 -15.87 17.66
CA PHE A 334 -2.26 -16.00 17.07
C PHE A 334 -2.24 -16.91 15.82
N ILE A 335 -1.36 -16.63 14.85
CA ILE A 335 -1.24 -17.42 13.61
C ILE A 335 -0.94 -18.90 13.92
N LYS A 336 -0.11 -19.21 14.93
CA LYS A 336 0.15 -20.59 15.35
C LYS A 336 -1.09 -21.31 15.87
N PHE A 337 -1.98 -20.62 16.59
CA PHE A 337 -3.21 -21.20 17.15
C PHE A 337 -4.46 -21.02 16.28
N ALA A 338 -4.36 -20.34 15.15
CA ALA A 338 -5.45 -20.21 14.19
C ALA A 338 -5.72 -21.53 13.45
N ARG A 339 -7.00 -21.89 13.35
CA ARG A 339 -7.57 -22.94 12.49
C ARG A 339 -8.86 -22.43 11.85
N VAL A 340 -9.34 -23.11 10.82
CA VAL A 340 -10.67 -22.92 10.25
C VAL A 340 -11.60 -23.97 10.81
N CYS A 341 -12.72 -23.51 11.38
CA CYS A 341 -13.79 -24.36 11.91
C CYS A 341 -15.12 -24.02 11.25
N GLU A 342 -16.01 -25.01 11.20
CA GLU A 342 -17.39 -24.80 10.78
C GLU A 342 -18.21 -24.20 11.92
N VAL A 343 -18.91 -23.10 11.62
CA VAL A 343 -19.87 -22.43 12.50
C VAL A 343 -21.18 -22.26 11.73
N GLU A 344 -22.28 -21.93 12.42
CA GLU A 344 -23.65 -21.93 11.85
C GLU A 344 -23.79 -21.22 10.49
N ASN A 345 -22.95 -20.21 10.20
CA ASN A 345 -23.01 -19.41 8.98
C ASN A 345 -21.90 -19.71 7.94
N GLY A 346 -21.03 -20.69 8.16
CA GLY A 346 -19.94 -21.06 7.25
C GLY A 346 -18.63 -21.40 7.95
N LYS A 347 -17.53 -21.44 7.18
CA LYS A 347 -16.19 -21.69 7.71
C LYS A 347 -15.55 -20.36 8.14
N CYS A 348 -15.11 -20.28 9.39
CA CYS A 348 -14.49 -19.07 9.96
C CYS A 348 -13.11 -19.38 10.56
N ILE A 349 -12.26 -18.35 10.66
CA ILE A 349 -10.98 -18.42 11.36
C ILE A 349 -11.24 -18.37 12.87
N CYS A 350 -10.89 -19.45 13.54
CA CYS A 350 -11.05 -19.64 14.98
C CYS A 350 -9.67 -19.78 15.65
N PRO A 351 -9.31 -18.87 16.58
CA PRO A 351 -8.21 -19.12 17.49
C PRO A 351 -8.63 -20.14 18.55
N ARG A 352 -7.64 -20.79 19.18
CA ARG A 352 -7.89 -21.67 20.32
C ARG A 352 -8.43 -20.88 21.53
N ASP A 353 -9.39 -21.46 22.25
CA ASP A 353 -10.06 -20.88 23.43
C ASP A 353 -9.13 -20.18 24.44
N LYS A 354 -8.03 -20.82 24.83
CA LYS A 354 -7.05 -20.28 25.79
C LYS A 354 -6.31 -19.02 25.30
N GLU A 355 -6.42 -18.69 24.02
CA GLU A 355 -5.82 -17.49 23.41
C GLU A 355 -6.69 -16.24 23.58
N VAL A 356 -7.83 -16.34 24.27
CA VAL A 356 -8.70 -15.19 24.57
C VAL A 356 -7.94 -14.05 25.27
N GLY A 357 -6.96 -14.36 26.12
CA GLY A 357 -6.08 -13.36 26.75
C GLY A 357 -5.30 -12.52 25.73
N ASN A 358 -4.74 -13.16 24.70
CA ASN A 358 -4.01 -12.47 23.63
C ASN A 358 -4.95 -11.54 22.84
N LEU A 359 -6.22 -11.90 22.66
CA LEU A 359 -7.22 -11.02 22.05
C LEU A 359 -7.56 -9.81 22.94
N TYR A 360 -7.63 -9.99 24.27
CA TYR A 360 -7.77 -8.85 25.18
C TYR A 360 -6.59 -7.88 25.05
N ASP A 361 -5.35 -8.38 24.93
CA ASP A 361 -4.16 -7.55 24.72
C ASP A 361 -4.22 -6.78 23.40
N MET A 362 -4.75 -7.40 22.33
CA MET A 362 -4.99 -6.74 21.05
C MET A 362 -5.96 -5.56 21.18
N PHE A 363 -7.13 -5.77 21.79
CA PHE A 363 -8.12 -4.71 21.96
C PHE A 363 -7.67 -3.63 22.97
N HIS A 364 -6.88 -4.01 23.97
CA HIS A 364 -6.23 -3.06 24.88
C HIS A 364 -5.26 -2.15 24.11
N THR A 365 -4.39 -2.75 23.29
CA THR A 365 -3.43 -2.02 22.45
C THR A 365 -4.16 -1.09 21.49
N ARG A 366 -5.21 -1.57 20.82
CA ARG A 366 -6.08 -0.75 19.96
C ARG A 366 -6.60 0.48 20.71
N ASN A 367 -7.22 0.29 21.87
CA ASN A 367 -7.76 1.39 22.67
C ASN A 367 -6.66 2.36 23.15
N SER A 368 -5.49 1.84 23.53
CA SER A 368 -4.33 2.66 23.92
C SER A 368 -3.86 3.55 22.77
N LEU A 369 -3.68 3.00 21.57
CA LEU A 369 -3.27 3.75 20.37
C LEU A 369 -4.31 4.81 19.99
N HIS A 370 -5.60 4.46 19.99
CA HIS A 370 -6.66 5.44 19.73
C HIS A 370 -6.62 6.62 20.70
N ARG A 371 -6.51 6.36 22.00
CA ARG A 371 -6.55 7.42 23.02
C ARG A 371 -5.27 8.25 23.08
N ARG A 372 -4.11 7.65 22.85
CA ARG A 372 -2.81 8.32 23.03
C ARG A 372 -2.32 9.00 21.76
N ALA A 373 -2.60 8.42 20.59
CA ALA A 373 -2.06 8.88 19.31
C ALA A 373 -3.16 9.29 18.33
N TYR A 374 -4.03 8.38 17.91
CA TYR A 374 -4.94 8.64 16.77
C TYR A 374 -5.96 9.74 17.02
N GLN A 375 -6.43 9.88 18.27
CA GLN A 375 -7.34 10.96 18.69
C GLN A 375 -6.60 12.02 19.52
N HIS A 376 -5.28 12.15 19.33
CA HIS A 376 -4.51 13.14 20.06
C HIS A 376 -4.96 14.55 19.64
N LYS A 377 -5.53 15.31 20.59
CA LYS A 377 -6.09 16.66 20.37
C LYS A 377 -5.26 17.59 19.48
N ILE A 378 -3.94 17.64 19.64
CA ILE A 378 -3.08 18.53 18.83
C ILE A 378 -2.84 17.93 17.43
N GLY A 379 -2.81 16.61 17.30
CA GLY A 379 -2.71 15.95 16.00
C GLY A 379 -3.97 16.24 15.17
N ASN A 380 -5.14 16.08 15.78
CA ASN A 380 -6.42 16.44 15.15
C ASN A 380 -6.50 17.93 14.77
N ILE A 381 -6.01 18.85 15.62
CA ILE A 381 -5.96 20.28 15.27
C ILE A 381 -5.09 20.51 14.03
N ILE A 382 -3.94 19.83 13.93
CA ILE A 382 -3.05 19.95 12.75
C ILE A 382 -3.75 19.40 11.51
N ASP A 383 -4.38 18.23 11.58
CA ASP A 383 -5.17 17.66 10.49
C ASP A 383 -6.29 18.61 10.04
N THR A 384 -6.96 19.27 10.99
CA THR A 384 -7.98 20.29 10.69
C THR A 384 -7.39 21.53 10.03
N MET A 385 -6.23 22.01 10.48
CA MET A 385 -5.55 23.15 9.86
C MET A 385 -5.09 22.82 8.43
N ILE A 386 -4.54 21.63 8.19
CA ILE A 386 -4.16 21.16 6.85
C ILE A 386 -5.42 21.06 5.97
N THR A 387 -6.52 20.52 6.51
CA THR A 387 -7.81 20.46 5.80
C THR A 387 -8.29 21.85 5.40
N ASN A 388 -8.25 22.84 6.30
CA ASN A 388 -8.64 24.22 6.00
C ASN A 388 -7.76 24.86 4.92
N ALA A 389 -6.45 24.59 4.96
CA ALA A 389 -5.54 25.05 3.90
C ALA A 389 -5.88 24.40 2.55
N PHE A 390 -6.17 23.09 2.52
CA PHE A 390 -6.52 22.39 1.30
C PHE A 390 -7.85 22.89 0.73
N LEU A 391 -8.87 23.14 1.57
CA LEU A 391 -10.15 23.70 1.12
C LEU A 391 -9.96 25.07 0.45
N LYS A 392 -9.05 25.90 0.96
CA LYS A 392 -8.72 27.20 0.37
C LYS A 392 -7.84 27.10 -0.88
N ALA A 393 -7.02 26.06 -0.98
CA ALA A 393 -6.15 25.81 -2.13
C ALA A 393 -6.86 25.09 -3.29
N ASP A 394 -7.92 24.32 -3.00
CA ASP A 394 -8.61 23.44 -3.94
C ASP A 394 -8.97 24.11 -5.27
N PRO A 395 -9.53 25.34 -5.32
CA PRO A 395 -9.94 25.96 -6.59
C PRO A 395 -8.77 26.34 -7.53
N TYR A 396 -7.54 26.34 -7.03
CA TYR A 396 -6.38 26.89 -7.74
C TYR A 396 -5.31 25.85 -8.05
N ILE A 397 -5.23 24.79 -7.26
CA ILE A 397 -4.30 23.69 -7.53
C ILE A 397 -4.83 22.86 -8.69
N GLU A 398 -3.98 22.63 -9.69
CA GLU A 398 -4.27 21.82 -10.85
C GLU A 398 -3.42 20.55 -10.88
N ILE A 399 -4.08 19.40 -10.85
CA ILE A 399 -3.47 18.09 -10.97
C ILE A 399 -3.89 17.55 -12.33
N THR A 400 -2.91 17.34 -13.20
CA THR A 400 -3.20 16.82 -14.54
C THR A 400 -3.56 15.33 -14.42
N GLY A 401 -4.61 14.85 -15.08
CA GLY A 401 -5.01 13.45 -15.11
C GLY A 401 -4.91 12.86 -16.51
N ALA A 402 -5.71 11.83 -16.76
CA ALA A 402 -5.78 11.19 -18.08
C ALA A 402 -6.13 12.19 -19.19
N GLU A 403 -5.55 11.98 -20.38
CA GLU A 403 -5.74 12.83 -21.57
C GLU A 403 -5.36 14.32 -21.34
N GLY A 404 -4.58 14.62 -20.30
CA GLY A 404 -4.18 15.99 -19.97
C GLY A 404 -5.27 16.82 -19.28
N LYS A 405 -6.40 16.22 -18.87
CA LYS A 405 -7.48 16.92 -18.16
C LYS A 405 -6.99 17.45 -16.81
N LYS A 406 -7.48 18.61 -16.38
CA LYS A 406 -7.12 19.22 -15.10
C LYS A 406 -8.14 18.85 -14.03
N TYR A 407 -7.64 18.43 -12.88
CA TYR A 407 -8.40 18.11 -11.68
C TYR A 407 -7.92 18.99 -10.53
N HIS A 408 -8.76 19.12 -9.51
CA HIS A 408 -8.41 19.79 -8.26
C HIS A 408 -8.08 18.74 -7.18
N ILE A 409 -7.70 19.18 -5.99
CA ILE A 409 -7.39 18.28 -4.86
C ILE A 409 -8.61 17.40 -4.55
N SER A 410 -9.81 17.99 -4.57
CA SER A 410 -11.09 17.35 -4.27
C SER A 410 -11.65 16.46 -5.39
N THR A 411 -11.29 16.72 -6.64
CA THR A 411 -11.77 15.96 -7.81
C THR A 411 -10.77 14.96 -8.37
N ALA A 412 -9.51 14.99 -7.91
CA ALA A 412 -8.52 13.99 -8.31
C ALA A 412 -8.94 12.55 -7.97
N ILE A 413 -9.81 12.33 -6.97
CA ILE A 413 -10.38 11.00 -6.67
C ILE A 413 -11.21 10.41 -7.82
N ASP A 414 -11.67 11.24 -8.77
CA ASP A 414 -12.47 10.81 -9.91
C ASP A 414 -11.60 10.28 -11.07
N ASP A 415 -10.28 10.50 -11.03
CA ASP A 415 -9.33 10.05 -12.06
C ASP A 415 -8.05 9.47 -11.43
N MET A 416 -7.82 8.17 -11.62
CA MET A 416 -6.71 7.49 -10.94
C MET A 416 -5.33 7.91 -11.43
N GLU A 417 -5.20 8.47 -12.63
CA GLU A 417 -3.93 9.04 -13.09
C GLU A 417 -3.62 10.34 -12.33
N ALA A 418 -4.61 11.23 -12.14
CA ALA A 418 -4.50 12.39 -11.28
C ALA A 418 -4.26 11.99 -9.81
N PHE A 419 -5.06 11.06 -9.29
CA PHE A 419 -4.95 10.59 -7.90
C PHE A 419 -3.57 9.96 -7.60
N THR A 420 -2.97 9.31 -8.59
CA THR A 420 -1.60 8.77 -8.48
C THR A 420 -0.57 9.85 -8.13
N LYS A 421 -0.80 11.10 -8.54
CA LYS A 421 0.10 12.24 -8.27
C LYS A 421 -0.23 13.00 -6.98
N LEU A 422 -1.43 12.82 -6.45
CA LEU A 422 -1.88 13.50 -5.23
C LEU A 422 -1.30 12.81 -3.99
N THR A 423 -0.34 13.42 -3.30
CA THR A 423 0.36 12.88 -2.12
C THR A 423 0.57 13.97 -1.06
N ASP A 424 1.24 13.67 0.06
CA ASP A 424 1.57 14.67 1.09
C ASP A 424 2.40 15.83 0.54
N ASN A 425 3.07 15.65 -0.61
CA ASN A 425 3.80 16.73 -1.31
C ASN A 425 2.94 17.97 -1.56
N ILE A 426 1.61 17.82 -1.70
CA ILE A 426 0.71 18.95 -1.92
C ILE A 426 0.77 19.98 -0.77
N PHE A 427 1.13 19.56 0.45
CA PHE A 427 1.41 20.47 1.55
C PHE A 427 2.56 21.44 1.20
N LEU A 428 3.67 20.89 0.69
CA LEU A 428 4.85 21.69 0.34
C LEU A 428 4.61 22.50 -0.94
N GLU A 429 3.86 21.96 -1.89
CA GLU A 429 3.46 22.67 -3.10
C GLU A 429 2.68 23.95 -2.78
N ILE A 430 1.68 23.87 -1.89
CA ILE A 430 0.94 25.04 -1.41
C ILE A 430 1.86 25.98 -0.62
N LEU A 431 2.66 25.43 0.29
CA LEU A 431 3.53 26.20 1.18
C LEU A 431 4.59 27.02 0.42
N TYR A 432 5.14 26.46 -0.67
CA TYR A 432 6.20 27.09 -1.45
C TYR A 432 5.72 27.75 -2.74
N SER A 433 4.42 27.68 -3.04
CA SER A 433 3.86 28.38 -4.19
C SER A 433 4.03 29.90 -4.06
N SER A 434 4.41 30.54 -5.16
CA SER A 434 4.45 31.99 -5.32
C SER A 434 3.14 32.58 -5.85
N ASP A 435 2.12 31.77 -6.13
CA ASP A 435 0.82 32.25 -6.61
C ASP A 435 0.08 33.02 -5.50
N PRO A 436 -0.29 34.29 -5.74
CA PRO A 436 -1.07 35.09 -4.78
C PRO A 436 -2.43 34.48 -4.42
N LYS A 437 -3.02 33.65 -5.30
CA LYS A 437 -4.30 32.99 -5.04
C LYS A 437 -4.23 31.98 -3.90
N LEU A 438 -3.03 31.48 -3.61
CA LEU A 438 -2.78 30.51 -2.55
C LEU A 438 -2.33 31.17 -1.22
N ASP A 439 -2.33 32.51 -1.13
CA ASP A 439 -1.87 33.23 0.07
C ASP A 439 -2.58 32.77 1.34
N GLU A 440 -3.91 32.70 1.34
CA GLU A 440 -4.65 32.29 2.53
C GLU A 440 -4.34 30.86 2.97
N ALA A 441 -4.22 29.93 2.00
CA ALA A 441 -3.86 28.55 2.28
C ALA A 441 -2.43 28.45 2.82
N ARG A 442 -1.49 29.17 2.18
CA ARG A 442 -0.08 29.21 2.54
C ARG A 442 0.14 29.80 3.93
N GLU A 443 -0.60 30.84 4.32
CA GLU A 443 -0.53 31.41 5.67
C GLU A 443 -1.01 30.44 6.75
N ILE A 444 -2.00 29.59 6.47
CA ILE A 444 -2.40 28.52 7.41
C ILE A 444 -1.27 27.49 7.56
N LEU A 445 -0.63 27.08 6.47
CA LEU A 445 0.48 26.13 6.54
C LEU A 445 1.71 26.71 7.25
N LYS A 446 2.06 27.98 7.00
CA LYS A 446 3.11 28.68 7.75
C LYS A 446 2.82 28.73 9.24
N LYS A 447 1.56 28.94 9.66
CA LYS A 447 1.18 28.86 11.08
C LYS A 447 1.48 27.50 11.68
N ILE A 448 1.34 26.40 10.92
CA ILE A 448 1.77 25.07 11.38
C ILE A 448 3.30 25.03 11.57
N GLU A 449 4.08 25.55 10.62
CA GLU A 449 5.56 25.61 10.72
C GLU A 449 6.03 26.45 11.91
N TYR A 450 5.44 27.62 12.15
CA TYR A 450 5.74 28.48 13.30
C TYR A 450 5.10 27.99 14.60
N ARG A 451 4.40 26.85 14.58
CA ARG A 451 3.68 26.28 15.72
C ARG A 451 2.60 27.21 16.32
N HIS A 452 2.09 28.13 15.50
CA HIS A 452 0.96 29.00 15.78
C HIS A 452 -0.37 28.29 15.48
N LEU A 453 -0.59 27.16 16.16
CA LEU A 453 -1.78 26.32 15.98
C LEU A 453 -3.03 26.96 16.61
N TYR A 454 -4.21 26.54 16.14
CA TYR A 454 -5.47 26.82 16.85
C TYR A 454 -5.37 26.35 18.31
N LYS A 455 -5.99 27.10 19.21
CA LYS A 455 -5.89 26.83 20.65
C LYS A 455 -6.98 25.84 21.07
N PHE A 456 -6.55 24.77 21.72
CA PHE A 456 -7.45 23.81 22.34
C PHE A 456 -8.11 24.44 23.57
N VAL A 457 -9.44 24.55 23.57
CA VAL A 457 -10.22 25.12 24.67
C VAL A 457 -10.55 24.07 25.72
N GLY A 458 -11.04 22.90 25.31
CA GLY A 458 -11.44 21.84 26.23
C GLY A 458 -12.01 20.60 25.53
N GLU A 459 -12.32 19.58 26.31
CA GLU A 459 -12.99 18.35 25.87
C GLU A 459 -14.22 18.12 26.76
N THR A 460 -15.33 17.69 26.17
CA THR A 460 -16.55 17.31 26.89
C THR A 460 -17.14 16.03 26.32
N LYS A 461 -18.09 15.42 27.04
CA LYS A 461 -18.81 14.22 26.61
C LYS A 461 -20.30 14.38 26.86
N PRO A 462 -21.17 14.01 25.90
CA PRO A 462 -22.60 13.95 26.16
C PRO A 462 -22.90 13.03 27.34
N GLN A 463 -23.79 13.46 28.22
CA GLN A 463 -24.22 12.63 29.35
C GLN A 463 -25.17 11.51 28.89
N GLY A 464 -25.04 10.33 29.46
CA GLY A 464 -25.90 9.18 29.17
C GLY A 464 -25.65 8.56 27.79
N LYS A 465 -26.72 8.25 27.05
CA LYS A 465 -26.67 7.62 25.72
C LYS A 465 -26.82 8.61 24.56
N ILE A 466 -26.75 9.91 24.83
CA ILE A 466 -26.88 10.96 23.81
C ILE A 466 -25.70 10.84 22.83
N LYS A 467 -26.02 10.87 21.53
CA LYS A 467 -25.04 10.91 20.45
C LYS A 467 -25.41 12.03 19.50
N ILE A 468 -24.45 12.92 19.24
CA ILE A 468 -24.61 13.99 18.25
C ILE A 468 -24.58 13.35 16.86
N LYS A 469 -25.55 13.67 16.01
CA LYS A 469 -25.61 13.11 14.65
C LYS A 469 -24.72 13.93 13.73
N ARG A 470 -24.25 13.29 12.65
CA ARG A 470 -23.35 13.93 11.68
C ARG A 470 -23.99 15.15 10.99
N GLU A 471 -25.31 15.14 10.81
CA GLU A 471 -26.05 16.29 10.26
C GLU A 471 -25.97 17.55 11.13
N ASP A 472 -25.75 17.39 12.44
CA ASP A 472 -25.76 18.47 13.43
C ASP A 472 -24.37 19.12 13.62
N TYR A 473 -23.30 18.51 13.08
CA TYR A 473 -21.91 18.96 13.34
C TYR A 473 -21.64 20.41 12.88
N LYS A 474 -22.27 20.84 11.79
CA LYS A 474 -22.15 22.19 11.24
C LYS A 474 -22.76 23.28 12.13
N ASP A 475 -23.69 22.90 13.00
CA ASP A 475 -24.44 23.84 13.83
C ASP A 475 -23.75 24.05 15.20
N LEU A 476 -22.88 23.13 15.63
CA LEU A 476 -22.19 23.19 16.93
C LEU A 476 -21.34 24.46 17.15
N PRO A 477 -20.52 24.94 16.19
CA PRO A 477 -19.77 26.17 16.39
C PRO A 477 -20.68 27.38 16.62
N LYS A 478 -21.84 27.41 15.96
CA LYS A 478 -22.85 28.45 16.13
C LYS A 478 -23.53 28.35 17.49
N GLU A 479 -23.89 27.16 17.94
CA GLU A 479 -24.46 26.94 19.29
C GLU A 479 -23.52 27.46 20.39
N ILE A 480 -22.21 27.27 20.24
CA ILE A 480 -21.22 27.76 21.21
C ILE A 480 -21.07 29.29 21.13
N ALA A 481 -21.03 29.86 19.93
CA ALA A 481 -20.94 31.31 19.75
C ALA A 481 -22.19 32.04 20.30
N ASP A 482 -23.37 31.44 20.15
CA ASP A 482 -24.64 31.99 20.64
C ASP A 482 -24.83 31.80 22.16
N ALA A 483 -24.02 30.95 22.80
CA ALA A 483 -24.08 30.72 24.25
C ALA A 483 -23.61 31.95 25.03
N LYS A 484 -24.49 32.50 25.87
CA LYS A 484 -24.19 33.69 26.67
C LYS A 484 -23.65 33.30 28.04
N PRO A 485 -22.36 33.55 28.33
CA PRO A 485 -21.83 33.35 29.68
C PRO A 485 -22.36 34.41 30.65
N ASP A 486 -22.43 34.08 31.93
CA ASP A 486 -22.82 35.01 33.00
C ASP A 486 -21.85 36.20 33.14
N ILE A 487 -20.60 36.04 32.69
CA ILE A 487 -19.57 37.07 32.65
C ILE A 487 -19.42 37.54 31.20
N LEU A 488 -19.73 38.81 30.94
CA LEU A 488 -19.59 39.40 29.61
C LEU A 488 -18.11 39.40 29.18
N PRO A 489 -17.77 38.75 28.06
CA PRO A 489 -16.39 38.74 27.57
C PRO A 489 -16.01 40.12 26.99
N GLU A 490 -14.72 40.45 27.06
CA GLU A 490 -14.16 41.66 26.44
C GLU A 490 -14.22 41.64 24.90
N PHE A 491 -14.41 40.45 24.32
CA PHE A 491 -14.42 40.22 22.88
C PHE A 491 -15.62 39.36 22.47
N GLU A 492 -16.22 39.69 21.33
CA GLU A 492 -17.29 38.90 20.73
C GLU A 492 -16.66 37.83 19.81
N LEU A 493 -16.96 36.56 20.08
CA LEU A 493 -16.53 35.43 19.27
C LEU A 493 -17.59 35.11 18.22
N LYS A 494 -17.18 34.89 16.98
CA LYS A 494 -18.06 34.44 15.91
C LYS A 494 -17.98 32.93 15.76
N ALA A 495 -18.99 32.34 15.11
CA ALA A 495 -18.99 30.90 14.80
C ALA A 495 -17.78 30.47 13.95
N GLU A 496 -17.26 31.35 13.09
CA GLU A 496 -16.07 31.11 12.27
C GLU A 496 -14.75 31.05 13.06
N ASP A 497 -14.74 31.57 14.30
CA ASP A 497 -13.59 31.52 15.21
C ASP A 497 -13.50 30.19 15.97
N LEU A 498 -14.53 29.34 15.86
CA LEU A 498 -14.71 28.13 16.65
C LEU A 498 -14.73 26.88 15.76
N ILE A 499 -14.11 25.81 16.27
CA ILE A 499 -14.12 24.47 15.66
C ILE A 499 -14.55 23.48 16.73
N VAL A 500 -15.49 22.61 16.38
CA VAL A 500 -15.94 21.50 17.22
C VAL A 500 -15.60 20.19 16.50
N ASP A 501 -14.74 19.37 17.12
CA ASP A 501 -14.23 18.10 16.59
C ASP A 501 -14.70 16.91 17.43
#